data_AF-A0A3C0I035-F1
#
_entry.id   AF-A0A3C0I035-F1
#
_cell.length_a   1.000
_cell.length_b   1.000
_cell.length_c   1.000
_cell.angle_alpha   90.00
_cell.angle_beta   90.00
_cell.angle_gamma   90.00
#
_symmetry.space_group_name_H-M   'P 1'
#
loop_
_entity.id
_entity.type
_entity.pdbx_description
1 polymer ?
#
loop_
_entity_poly.entity_id
_entity_poly.type
_entity_poly.pdbx_seq_one_letter_code
_entity_poly.pdbx_strand_id
1 'polypeptide(L)'
;DNFTCQCCKAKHISLEAHHIHYRKDGGKETINNLITVCFTCHSGIHDGTKILTNKGVDGFKDQIAQRTMQGKNYLYFELNKKYKVAKVYGYETSVFRKEHGLPKDHDADALAVATLKTGEVIPFHKENFYTINFRATQTRRQFYDLPRKGKGRVRYQVNSSLEKFSKGDIVLVKEKYLKQINSIYSNGVLAFKRVPGEPFSSTPKNCRLLERKKSLVFSSI
;
A
#
# COMPACT_ATOMS: atom_id res chain seq x y z
N ASP A 1 0.71 -24.82 -11.65
CA ASP A 1 1.26 -26.11 -11.16
C ASP A 1 0.66 -26.57 -9.83
N ASN A 2 -0.26 -25.82 -9.20
CA ASN A 2 -0.92 -26.18 -7.93
C ASN A 2 0.06 -26.57 -6.80
N PHE A 3 1.17 -25.85 -6.68
CA PHE A 3 2.18 -26.08 -5.63
C PHE A 3 2.63 -27.56 -5.55
N THR A 4 2.88 -28.14 -6.73
CA THR A 4 3.21 -29.55 -6.91
C THR A 4 4.52 -29.66 -7.70
N CYS A 5 5.45 -30.49 -7.25
CA CYS A 5 6.69 -30.78 -7.97
C CYS A 5 6.38 -31.34 -9.36
N GLN A 6 6.90 -30.72 -10.41
CA GLN A 6 6.55 -31.12 -11.77
C GLN A 6 7.22 -32.42 -12.21
N CYS A 7 8.31 -32.83 -11.55
CA CYS A 7 9.01 -34.08 -11.80
C CYS A 7 8.36 -35.28 -11.06
N CYS A 8 8.26 -35.24 -9.72
CA CYS A 8 7.77 -36.37 -8.92
C CYS A 8 6.32 -36.25 -8.43
N LYS A 9 5.62 -35.15 -8.74
CA LYS A 9 4.24 -34.86 -8.34
C LYS A 9 3.98 -34.76 -6.83
N ALA A 10 5.03 -34.71 -6.00
CA ALA A 10 4.89 -34.46 -4.57
C ALA A 10 4.34 -33.05 -4.29
N LYS A 11 3.55 -32.93 -3.22
CA LYS A 11 2.85 -31.72 -2.77
C LYS A 11 3.29 -31.33 -1.36
N HIS A 12 2.99 -30.11 -0.94
CA HIS A 12 3.29 -29.60 0.41
C HIS A 12 4.77 -29.67 0.79
N ILE A 13 5.65 -29.53 -0.20
CA ILE A 13 7.10 -29.50 -0.02
C ILE A 13 7.66 -28.21 -0.62
N SER A 14 8.84 -27.80 -0.17
CA SER A 14 9.56 -26.68 -0.77
C SER A 14 9.85 -26.97 -2.24
N LEU A 15 9.52 -26.00 -3.09
CA LEU A 15 9.76 -26.05 -4.53
C LEU A 15 10.73 -24.95 -4.93
N GLU A 16 11.55 -25.27 -5.91
CA GLU A 16 12.55 -24.41 -6.52
C GLU A 16 12.25 -24.29 -8.01
N ALA A 17 12.52 -23.11 -8.57
CA ALA A 17 12.45 -22.90 -10.01
C ALA A 17 13.73 -23.44 -10.66
N HIS A 18 13.56 -24.22 -11.71
CA HIS A 18 14.64 -24.82 -12.49
C HIS A 18 14.53 -24.39 -13.96
N HIS A 19 15.66 -24.05 -14.58
CA HIS A 19 15.72 -23.78 -16.00
C HIS A 19 15.77 -25.07 -16.80
N ILE A 20 14.75 -25.31 -17.63
CA ILE A 20 14.66 -26.50 -18.49
C ILE A 20 15.81 -26.52 -19.49
N HIS A 21 16.04 -25.40 -20.19
CA HIS A 21 17.28 -25.12 -20.88
C HIS A 21 18.19 -24.36 -19.92
N TYR A 22 19.31 -24.96 -19.54
CA TYR A 22 20.16 -24.42 -18.48
C TYR A 22 20.66 -23.02 -18.79
N ARG A 23 20.71 -22.18 -17.73
CA ARG A 23 21.18 -20.80 -17.83
C ARG A 23 22.62 -20.70 -18.36
N LYS A 24 23.50 -21.62 -17.96
CA LYS A 24 24.90 -21.69 -18.45
C LYS A 24 24.98 -21.93 -19.96
N ASP A 25 23.95 -22.56 -20.54
CA ASP A 25 23.87 -22.91 -21.96
C ASP A 25 23.02 -21.90 -22.75
N GLY A 26 22.72 -20.73 -22.16
CA GLY A 26 21.92 -19.67 -22.78
C GLY A 26 20.41 -19.74 -22.49
N GLY A 27 20.00 -20.53 -21.50
CA GLY A 27 18.66 -20.56 -20.93
C GLY A 27 18.10 -19.18 -20.61
N LYS A 28 16.94 -18.84 -21.17
CA LYS A 28 16.25 -17.58 -20.88
C LYS A 28 15.51 -17.66 -19.55
N GLU A 29 15.40 -16.51 -18.87
CA GLU A 29 14.59 -16.35 -17.65
C GLU A 29 13.12 -16.11 -18.01
N THR A 30 12.52 -17.07 -18.71
CA THR A 30 11.14 -17.00 -19.21
C THR A 30 10.29 -18.12 -18.62
N ILE A 31 9.00 -17.87 -18.41
CA ILE A 31 8.07 -18.84 -17.82
C ILE A 31 8.02 -20.14 -18.62
N ASN A 32 8.19 -20.08 -19.94
CA ASN A 32 8.25 -21.26 -20.81
C ASN A 32 9.53 -22.11 -20.61
N ASN A 33 10.58 -21.53 -20.02
CA ASN A 33 11.86 -22.19 -19.73
C ASN A 33 12.03 -22.50 -18.23
N LEU A 34 11.07 -22.14 -17.39
CA LEU A 34 11.11 -22.39 -15.96
C LEU A 34 10.12 -23.47 -15.57
N ILE A 35 10.54 -24.35 -14.67
CA ILE A 35 9.70 -25.38 -14.09
C ILE A 35 9.92 -25.50 -12.59
N THR A 36 8.87 -25.78 -11.83
CA THR A 36 8.95 -25.94 -10.38
C THR A 36 9.19 -27.40 -10.00
N VAL A 37 10.27 -27.65 -9.27
CA VAL A 37 10.67 -28.99 -8.80
C VAL A 37 11.06 -28.93 -7.33
N CYS A 38 10.98 -30.04 -6.61
CA CYS A 38 11.51 -30.10 -5.24
C CYS A 38 13.04 -30.24 -5.25
N PHE A 39 13.68 -29.90 -4.13
CA PHE A 39 15.13 -29.96 -3.96
C PHE A 39 15.74 -31.28 -4.44
N THR A 40 15.21 -32.44 -4.01
CA THR A 40 15.71 -33.76 -4.41
C THR A 40 15.61 -34.00 -5.92
N CYS A 41 14.53 -33.54 -6.56
CA CYS A 41 14.42 -33.62 -8.02
C CYS A 41 15.36 -32.64 -8.69
N HIS A 42 15.51 -31.44 -8.14
CA HIS A 42 16.39 -30.42 -8.68
C HIS A 42 17.85 -30.91 -8.74
N SER A 43 18.38 -31.46 -7.65
CA SER A 43 19.72 -32.06 -7.61
C SER A 43 19.82 -33.22 -8.61
N GLY A 44 18.85 -34.14 -8.60
CA GLY A 44 18.87 -35.29 -9.49
C GLY A 44 18.86 -34.93 -10.99
N ILE A 45 18.29 -33.78 -11.37
CA ILE A 45 18.33 -33.29 -12.74
C ILE A 45 19.73 -32.80 -13.11
N HIS A 46 20.40 -32.05 -12.23
CA HIS A 46 21.79 -31.61 -12.45
C HIS A 46 22.75 -32.79 -12.50
N ASP A 47 22.51 -33.82 -11.70
CA ASP A 47 23.31 -35.05 -11.64
C ASP A 47 23.00 -36.03 -12.79
N GLY A 48 22.02 -35.72 -13.64
CA GLY A 48 21.59 -36.58 -14.76
C GLY A 48 20.82 -37.85 -14.35
N THR A 49 20.54 -38.03 -13.05
CA THR A 49 19.77 -39.17 -12.52
C THR A 49 18.26 -39.03 -12.73
N LYS A 50 17.78 -37.83 -13.06
CA LYS A 50 16.39 -37.54 -13.41
C LYS A 50 16.29 -36.73 -14.70
N ILE A 51 15.32 -37.10 -15.53
CA ILE A 51 15.05 -36.42 -16.80
C ILE A 51 13.78 -35.59 -16.65
N LEU A 52 13.86 -34.31 -17.06
CA LEU A 52 12.70 -33.45 -17.19
C LEU A 52 12.01 -33.72 -18.54
N THR A 53 10.79 -34.23 -18.49
CA THR A 53 9.95 -34.46 -19.69
C THR A 53 8.94 -33.34 -19.93
N ASN A 54 8.67 -32.52 -18.92
CA ASN A 54 7.68 -31.46 -19.00
C ASN A 54 8.28 -30.18 -19.59
N LYS A 55 7.46 -29.44 -20.33
CA LYS A 55 7.79 -28.09 -20.82
C LYS A 55 7.27 -27.05 -19.84
N GLY A 56 7.86 -25.85 -19.85
CA GLY A 56 7.33 -24.70 -19.11
C GLY A 56 6.02 -24.21 -19.74
N VAL A 57 5.42 -23.20 -19.13
CA VAL A 57 4.13 -22.68 -19.62
C VAL A 57 4.38 -21.68 -20.75
N ASP A 58 3.77 -21.94 -21.92
CA ASP A 58 3.80 -21.04 -23.07
C ASP A 58 2.49 -20.25 -23.21
N GLY A 59 2.53 -19.12 -23.91
CA GLY A 59 1.35 -18.25 -24.16
C GLY A 59 0.83 -17.48 -22.93
N PHE A 60 1.44 -17.68 -21.75
CA PHE A 60 1.06 -16.99 -20.53
C PHE A 60 1.49 -15.52 -20.58
N LYS A 61 0.52 -14.62 -20.83
CA LYS A 61 0.69 -13.17 -20.80
C LYS A 61 0.06 -12.61 -19.54
N ASP A 62 0.86 -12.50 -18.46
CA ASP A 62 0.41 -11.78 -17.27
C ASP A 62 0.42 -10.27 -17.53
N GLN A 63 -0.69 -9.78 -18.10
CA GLN A 63 -0.84 -8.36 -18.42
C GLN A 63 -0.76 -7.47 -17.18
N ILE A 64 -1.14 -7.97 -16.00
CA ILE A 64 -1.12 -7.20 -14.75
C ILE A 64 0.32 -7.04 -14.26
N ALA A 65 1.08 -8.14 -14.26
CA ALA A 65 2.51 -8.08 -13.94
C ALA A 65 3.26 -7.17 -14.93
N GLN A 66 2.97 -7.29 -16.23
CA GLN A 66 3.60 -6.43 -17.25
C GLN A 66 3.34 -4.94 -17.03
N ARG A 67 2.08 -4.54 -16.80
CA ARG A 67 1.72 -3.14 -16.50
C ARG A 67 2.41 -2.63 -15.23
N THR A 68 2.46 -3.47 -14.20
CA THR A 68 3.15 -3.15 -12.95
C THR A 68 4.66 -2.95 -13.18
N MET A 69 5.29 -3.80 -13.98
CA MET A 69 6.72 -3.67 -14.34
C MET A 69 7.01 -2.42 -15.16
N GLN A 70 6.15 -2.07 -16.10
CA GLN A 70 6.28 -0.80 -16.84
C GLN A 70 6.22 0.40 -15.89
N GLY A 71 5.25 0.43 -14.98
CA GLY A 71 5.13 1.49 -13.98
C GLY A 71 6.35 1.58 -13.05
N LYS A 72 6.85 0.44 -12.55
CA LYS A 72 8.09 0.42 -11.73
C LYS A 72 9.31 0.89 -12.51
N ASN A 73 9.45 0.47 -13.78
CA ASN A 73 10.57 0.89 -14.62
C ASN A 73 10.56 2.40 -14.86
N TYR A 74 9.39 2.97 -15.15
CA TYR A 74 9.23 4.42 -15.28
C TYR A 74 9.58 5.14 -13.97
N LEU A 75 9.08 4.66 -12.83
CA LEU A 75 9.40 5.24 -11.53
C LEU A 75 10.91 5.21 -11.25
N TYR A 76 11.57 4.09 -11.50
CA TYR A 76 13.02 3.98 -11.35
C TYR A 76 13.76 4.93 -12.28
N PHE A 77 13.34 5.04 -13.53
CA PHE A 77 13.93 5.96 -14.50
C PHE A 77 13.84 7.41 -14.02
N GLU A 78 12.66 7.86 -13.61
CA GLU A 78 12.46 9.23 -13.10
C GLU A 78 13.26 9.50 -11.82
N LEU A 79 13.29 8.55 -10.88
CA LEU A 79 14.07 8.70 -9.65
C LEU A 79 15.57 8.77 -9.92
N ASN A 80 16.07 7.97 -10.87
CA ASN A 80 17.50 7.94 -11.22
C ASN A 80 17.99 9.24 -11.89
N LYS A 81 17.09 10.10 -12.40
CA LYS A 81 17.49 11.42 -12.90
C LYS A 81 18.03 12.33 -11.80
N LYS A 82 17.64 12.10 -10.53
CA LYS A 82 17.98 12.98 -9.41
C LYS A 82 18.68 12.25 -8.25
N TYR A 83 18.45 10.96 -8.07
CA TYR A 83 18.92 10.20 -6.93
C TYR A 83 19.59 8.90 -7.36
N LYS A 84 20.57 8.41 -6.58
CA LYS A 84 21.13 7.07 -6.77
C LYS A 84 20.13 6.04 -6.25
N VAL A 85 19.49 5.29 -7.16
CA VAL A 85 18.49 4.29 -6.78
C VAL A 85 19.11 2.90 -6.73
N ALA A 86 19.02 2.25 -5.57
CA ALA A 86 19.32 0.84 -5.41
C ALA A 86 18.03 0.00 -5.51
N LYS A 87 18.10 -1.13 -6.22
CA LYS A 87 17.02 -2.14 -6.25
C LYS A 87 17.40 -3.31 -5.35
N VAL A 88 16.39 -3.87 -4.69
CA VAL A 88 16.43 -5.11 -3.91
C VAL A 88 15.20 -5.94 -4.28
N TYR A 89 15.31 -7.26 -4.17
CA TYR A 89 14.25 -8.19 -4.51
C TYR A 89 13.52 -8.69 -3.26
N GLY A 90 12.24 -9.03 -3.41
CA GLY A 90 11.41 -9.46 -2.29
C GLY A 90 11.88 -10.75 -1.61
N TYR A 91 12.60 -11.62 -2.33
CA TYR A 91 13.19 -12.81 -1.71
C TYR A 91 14.38 -12.44 -0.81
N GLU A 92 15.21 -11.48 -1.23
CA GLU A 92 16.36 -11.00 -0.44
C GLU A 92 15.86 -10.35 0.86
N THR A 93 14.88 -9.45 0.75
CA THR A 93 14.32 -8.77 1.93
C THR A 93 13.61 -9.74 2.87
N SER A 94 12.95 -10.78 2.35
CA SER A 94 12.30 -11.82 3.15
C SER A 94 13.31 -12.66 3.94
N VAL A 95 14.45 -13.02 3.33
CA VAL A 95 15.54 -13.73 4.02
C VAL A 95 16.14 -12.84 5.09
N PHE A 96 16.53 -11.61 4.72
CA PHE A 96 17.10 -10.63 5.65
C PHE A 96 16.20 -10.39 6.86
N ARG A 97 14.89 -10.23 6.64
CA ARG A 97 13.89 -10.05 7.69
C ARG A 97 13.87 -11.22 8.68
N LYS A 98 13.95 -12.46 8.17
CA LYS A 98 13.95 -13.67 9.01
C LYS A 98 15.25 -13.80 9.81
N GLU A 99 16.39 -13.54 9.18
CA GLU A 99 17.71 -13.60 9.84
C GLU A 99 17.81 -12.59 10.99
N HIS A 100 17.19 -11.43 10.85
CA HIS A 100 17.24 -10.34 11.84
C HIS A 100 16.02 -10.32 12.78
N GLY A 101 15.17 -11.35 12.77
CA GLY A 101 14.01 -11.46 13.66
C GLY A 101 12.95 -10.38 13.47
N LEU A 102 12.92 -9.71 12.31
CA LEU A 102 11.96 -8.64 12.01
C LEU A 102 10.55 -9.22 11.75
N PRO A 103 9.47 -8.57 12.26
CA PRO A 103 8.10 -9.06 12.05
C PRO A 103 7.66 -8.92 10.60
N LYS A 104 6.66 -9.72 10.17
CA LYS A 104 6.09 -9.62 8.82
C LYS A 104 5.07 -8.48 8.78
N ASP A 105 5.56 -7.26 8.56
CA ASP A 105 4.75 -6.04 8.51
C ASP A 105 5.30 -5.07 7.45
N HIS A 106 4.47 -4.15 6.96
CA HIS A 106 4.80 -3.26 5.84
C HIS A 106 5.97 -2.32 6.14
N ASP A 107 6.05 -1.83 7.37
CA ASP A 107 7.11 -0.97 7.86
C ASP A 107 8.41 -1.74 8.12
N ALA A 108 8.32 -2.96 8.67
CA ALA A 108 9.48 -3.85 8.80
C ALA A 108 10.06 -4.24 7.43
N ASP A 109 9.21 -4.49 6.42
CA ASP A 109 9.64 -4.73 5.05
C ASP A 109 10.34 -3.50 4.45
N ALA A 110 9.85 -2.29 4.73
CA ALA A 110 10.49 -1.05 4.29
C ALA A 110 11.86 -0.82 4.96
N LEU A 111 11.97 -1.13 6.26
CA LEU A 111 13.23 -1.10 6.99
C LEU A 111 14.24 -2.08 6.37
N ALA A 112 13.82 -3.31 6.12
CA ALA A 112 14.64 -4.32 5.44
C ALA A 112 15.10 -3.83 4.07
N VAL A 113 14.22 -3.21 3.26
CA VAL A 113 14.61 -2.63 1.96
C VAL A 113 15.69 -1.55 2.12
N ALA A 114 15.58 -0.71 3.15
CA ALA A 114 16.49 0.40 3.38
C ALA A 114 17.89 -0.07 3.83
N THR A 115 17.97 -1.09 4.68
CA THR A 115 19.24 -1.49 5.32
C THR A 115 19.89 -2.72 4.69
N LEU A 116 19.19 -3.49 3.85
CA LEU A 116 19.72 -4.74 3.29
C LEU A 116 21.09 -4.58 2.61
N LYS A 117 21.30 -3.47 1.89
CA LYS A 117 22.58 -3.25 1.20
C LYS A 117 23.70 -2.75 2.09
N THR A 118 23.37 -2.05 3.18
CA THR A 118 24.36 -1.58 4.16
C THR A 118 24.67 -2.65 5.20
N GLY A 119 23.79 -3.62 5.38
CA GLY A 119 23.85 -4.60 6.46
C GLY A 119 23.56 -3.98 7.83
N GLU A 120 23.05 -2.76 7.87
CA GLU A 120 22.79 -2.05 9.12
C GLU A 120 21.62 -2.71 9.86
N VAL A 121 21.87 -3.09 11.12
CA VAL A 121 20.87 -3.72 11.97
C VAL A 121 20.23 -2.65 12.83
N ILE A 122 19.02 -2.23 12.44
CA ILE A 122 18.25 -1.22 13.16
C ILE A 122 17.15 -1.93 13.97
N PRO A 123 17.07 -1.69 15.29
CA PRO A 123 16.00 -2.23 16.12
C PRO A 123 14.62 -1.76 15.64
N PHE A 124 13.75 -2.70 15.35
CA PHE A 124 12.37 -2.41 14.99
C PHE A 124 11.55 -2.08 16.23
N HIS A 125 11.06 -0.84 16.30
CA HIS A 125 10.22 -0.36 17.40
C HIS A 125 9.11 0.54 16.84
N LYS A 126 7.94 0.52 17.47
CA LYS A 126 6.77 1.32 17.08
C LYS A 126 6.42 2.46 18.05
N GLU A 127 7.32 2.74 18.99
CA GLU A 127 7.05 3.65 20.12
C GLU A 127 6.66 5.08 19.67
N ASN A 128 7.20 5.55 18.54
CA ASN A 128 6.99 6.90 18.03
C ASN A 128 6.27 6.93 16.67
N PHE A 129 5.35 5.99 16.43
CA PHE A 129 4.65 5.92 15.16
C PHE A 129 3.45 6.87 15.12
N TYR A 130 3.37 7.61 14.01
CA TYR A 130 2.22 8.45 13.69
C TYR A 130 1.56 7.92 12.42
N THR A 131 0.25 7.75 12.47
CA THR A 131 -0.52 7.63 11.24
C THR A 131 -0.69 9.02 10.67
N ILE A 132 -0.16 9.23 9.46
CA ILE A 132 -0.35 10.47 8.71
C ILE A 132 -1.51 10.24 7.74
N ASN A 133 -2.61 10.95 7.96
CA ASN A 133 -3.75 10.94 7.07
C ASN A 133 -3.78 12.22 6.25
N PHE A 134 -3.97 12.08 4.93
CA PHE A 134 -4.25 13.23 4.08
C PHE A 134 -5.72 13.61 4.22
N ARG A 135 -5.98 14.87 4.58
CA ARG A 135 -7.33 15.40 4.52
C ARG A 135 -7.65 15.76 3.07
N ALA A 136 -8.39 14.89 2.40
CA ALA A 136 -8.91 15.18 1.07
C ALA A 136 -9.73 16.48 1.09
N THR A 137 -9.18 17.54 0.48
CA THR A 137 -9.84 18.85 0.34
C THR A 137 -10.83 18.87 -0.83
N GLN A 138 -10.61 18.02 -1.83
CA GLN A 138 -11.53 17.78 -2.93
C GLN A 138 -12.14 16.38 -2.81
N THR A 139 -13.47 16.33 -2.71
CA THR A 139 -14.20 15.12 -3.05
C THR A 139 -14.18 14.97 -4.57
N ARG A 140 -13.56 13.91 -5.10
CA ARG A 140 -13.63 13.51 -6.53
C ARG A 140 -15.05 13.18 -7.01
N ARG A 141 -16.08 13.45 -6.20
CA ARG A 141 -17.48 13.35 -6.58
C ARG A 141 -17.83 14.56 -7.45
N GLN A 142 -17.57 14.46 -8.75
CA GLN A 142 -18.22 15.30 -9.78
C GLN A 142 -19.70 14.88 -10.00
N PHE A 143 -20.37 14.35 -8.97
CA PHE A 143 -21.70 13.78 -9.13
C PHE A 143 -22.80 14.79 -8.80
N TYR A 144 -23.96 14.54 -9.39
CA TYR A 144 -25.21 15.17 -8.99
C TYR A 144 -25.81 14.42 -7.79
N ASP A 145 -26.45 15.17 -6.91
CA ASP A 145 -27.27 14.70 -5.79
C ASP A 145 -28.58 14.06 -6.30
N LEU A 146 -29.37 13.49 -5.40
CA LEU A 146 -30.68 12.93 -5.71
C LEU A 146 -31.59 13.99 -6.39
N PRO A 147 -32.46 13.56 -7.32
CA PRO A 147 -33.33 14.48 -8.03
C PRO A 147 -34.29 15.21 -7.07
N ARG A 148 -34.43 16.52 -7.27
CA ARG A 148 -35.38 17.37 -6.52
C ARG A 148 -36.58 17.68 -7.40
N LYS A 149 -37.78 17.68 -6.80
CA LYS A 149 -39.04 17.99 -7.51
C LYS A 149 -38.92 19.33 -8.26
N GLY A 150 -39.16 19.29 -9.58
CA GLY A 150 -39.09 20.47 -10.46
C GLY A 150 -37.69 20.96 -10.85
N LYS A 151 -36.60 20.33 -10.36
CA LYS A 151 -35.21 20.75 -10.67
C LYS A 151 -34.33 19.62 -11.22
N GLY A 152 -34.85 18.40 -11.29
CA GLY A 152 -34.07 17.23 -11.70
C GLY A 152 -32.90 16.98 -10.76
N ARG A 153 -31.84 16.33 -11.25
CA ARG A 153 -30.61 16.07 -10.49
C ARG A 153 -29.83 17.37 -10.30
N VAL A 154 -29.52 17.71 -9.04
CA VAL A 154 -28.85 18.97 -8.67
C VAL A 154 -27.38 18.70 -8.39
N ARG A 155 -26.48 19.62 -8.75
CA ARG A 155 -25.04 19.44 -8.48
C ARG A 155 -24.80 19.24 -6.98
N TYR A 156 -23.99 18.25 -6.61
CA TYR A 156 -23.59 18.05 -5.23
C TYR A 156 -22.83 19.28 -4.73
N GLN A 157 -23.34 19.91 -3.67
CA GLN A 157 -22.72 21.06 -3.02
C GLN A 157 -22.29 20.66 -1.60
N VAL A 158 -21.03 20.93 -1.27
CA VAL A 158 -20.49 20.79 0.07
C VAL A 158 -20.27 22.19 0.62
N ASN A 159 -20.87 22.49 1.76
CA ASN A 159 -20.56 23.71 2.51
C ASN A 159 -19.13 23.56 3.05
N SER A 160 -18.17 24.19 2.36
CA SER A 160 -16.74 24.10 2.68
C SER A 160 -16.33 25.03 3.81
N SER A 161 -17.06 26.14 3.96
CA SER A 161 -16.86 27.18 4.97
C SER A 161 -18.20 27.76 5.43
N LEU A 162 -18.18 28.37 6.61
CA LEU A 162 -19.28 29.10 7.22
C LEU A 162 -18.69 30.22 8.07
N GLU A 163 -19.03 31.47 7.73
CA GLU A 163 -18.41 32.65 8.33
C GLU A 163 -16.87 32.54 8.30
N LYS A 164 -16.22 32.62 9.46
CA LYS A 164 -14.77 32.49 9.61
C LYS A 164 -14.28 31.05 9.74
N PHE A 165 -15.14 30.04 9.70
CA PHE A 165 -14.79 28.64 9.95
C PHE A 165 -14.75 27.82 8.66
N SER A 166 -13.83 26.87 8.59
CA SER A 166 -13.72 25.90 7.51
C SER A 166 -13.83 24.47 8.02
N LYS A 167 -14.28 23.55 7.16
CA LYS A 167 -14.19 22.12 7.45
C LYS A 167 -12.74 21.73 7.73
N GLY A 168 -12.53 21.07 8.86
CA GLY A 168 -11.23 20.60 9.34
C GLY A 168 -10.54 21.54 10.34
N ASP A 169 -11.05 22.74 10.57
CA ASP A 169 -10.57 23.62 11.63
C ASP A 169 -10.81 22.99 13.01
N ILE A 170 -9.93 23.29 13.98
CA ILE A 170 -10.08 22.94 15.38
C ILE A 170 -10.64 24.15 16.14
N VAL A 171 -11.71 23.91 16.88
CA VAL A 171 -12.47 24.93 17.62
C VAL A 171 -12.66 24.52 19.07
N LEU A 172 -12.69 25.52 19.95
CA LEU A 172 -13.16 25.39 21.32
C LEU A 172 -14.66 25.71 21.35
N VAL A 173 -15.48 24.74 21.70
CA VAL A 173 -16.94 24.86 21.74
C VAL A 173 -17.41 25.09 23.18
N LYS A 174 -18.22 26.14 23.40
CA LYS A 174 -18.72 26.56 24.72
C LYS A 174 -17.58 26.66 25.76
N GLU A 175 -16.42 27.17 25.32
CA GLU A 175 -15.20 27.36 26.14
C GLU A 175 -14.63 26.11 26.82
N LYS A 176 -15.14 24.93 26.48
CA LYS A 176 -14.84 23.69 27.21
C LYS A 176 -14.40 22.54 26.32
N TYR A 177 -15.01 22.39 25.15
CA TYR A 177 -14.84 21.17 24.34
C TYR A 177 -13.96 21.44 23.12
N LEU A 178 -12.80 20.77 23.05
CA LEU A 178 -11.93 20.80 21.88
C LEU A 178 -12.53 19.91 20.77
N LYS A 179 -12.94 20.50 19.66
CA LYS A 179 -13.61 19.80 18.57
C LYS A 179 -13.01 20.14 17.21
N GLN A 180 -13.04 19.17 16.31
CA GLN A 180 -12.74 19.37 14.90
C GLN A 180 -14.03 19.45 14.09
N ILE A 181 -14.14 20.46 13.21
CA ILE A 181 -15.28 20.62 12.32
C ILE A 181 -15.24 19.55 11.23
N ASN A 182 -16.14 18.58 11.30
CA ASN A 182 -16.23 17.48 10.34
C ASN A 182 -17.13 17.81 9.16
N SER A 183 -18.19 18.58 9.40
CA SER A 183 -19.17 19.00 8.39
C SER A 183 -19.78 20.34 8.77
N ILE A 184 -20.32 21.04 7.76
CA ILE A 184 -21.08 22.27 7.93
C ILE A 184 -22.46 22.02 7.32
N TYR A 185 -23.50 22.08 8.14
CA TYR A 185 -24.85 21.82 7.70
C TYR A 185 -25.43 23.03 6.96
N SER A 186 -26.43 22.79 6.12
CA SER A 186 -27.12 23.83 5.33
C SER A 186 -27.85 24.85 6.21
N ASN A 187 -28.18 24.49 7.45
CA ASN A 187 -28.80 25.39 8.44
C ASN A 187 -27.78 26.28 9.19
N GLY A 188 -26.51 26.33 8.75
CA GLY A 188 -25.50 27.20 9.37
C GLY A 188 -24.96 26.67 10.70
N VAL A 189 -24.95 25.35 10.89
CA VAL A 189 -24.42 24.71 12.11
C VAL A 189 -23.13 23.95 11.79
N LEU A 190 -22.15 24.07 12.67
CA LEU A 190 -20.89 23.31 12.64
C LEU A 190 -21.13 21.94 13.29
N ALA A 191 -20.74 20.86 12.62
CA ALA A 191 -20.93 19.49 13.09
C ALA A 191 -19.59 18.82 13.43
N PHE A 192 -19.58 18.06 14.52
CA PHE A 192 -18.38 17.44 15.10
C PHE A 192 -18.55 15.92 15.21
N LYS A 193 -17.47 15.20 15.56
CA LYS A 193 -17.55 13.77 15.91
C LYS A 193 -18.43 13.61 17.16
N ARG A 194 -19.37 12.65 17.11
CA ARG A 194 -20.18 12.27 18.27
C ARG A 194 -19.27 11.64 19.33
N VAL A 195 -19.26 12.25 20.50
CA VAL A 195 -18.61 11.75 21.70
C VAL A 195 -19.65 11.87 22.82
N PRO A 196 -19.95 10.80 23.57
CA PRO A 196 -20.93 10.86 24.66
C PRO A 196 -20.61 12.00 25.65
N GLY A 197 -21.63 12.77 26.04
CA GLY A 197 -21.47 13.90 26.96
C GLY A 197 -20.92 15.20 26.34
N GLU A 198 -20.60 15.21 25.03
CA GLU A 198 -20.07 16.38 24.34
C GLU A 198 -21.04 16.90 23.25
N PRO A 199 -21.01 18.20 22.90
CA PRO A 199 -21.80 18.73 21.80
C PRO A 199 -21.42 18.06 20.48
N PHE A 200 -22.40 17.49 19.77
CA PHE A 200 -22.22 16.92 18.44
C PHE A 200 -22.33 17.99 17.33
N SER A 201 -22.91 19.15 17.64
CA SER A 201 -23.02 20.29 16.74
C SER A 201 -23.10 21.59 17.55
N SER A 202 -22.78 22.72 16.92
CA SER A 202 -22.92 24.05 17.53
C SER A 202 -23.00 25.16 16.50
N THR A 203 -23.62 26.27 16.86
CA THR A 203 -23.61 27.49 16.06
C THR A 203 -22.23 28.16 16.10
N PRO A 204 -21.82 28.90 15.05
CA PRO A 204 -20.53 29.59 14.99
C PRO A 204 -20.25 30.50 16.20
N LYS A 205 -21.29 31.15 16.74
CA LYS A 205 -21.20 32.05 17.91
C LYS A 205 -20.64 31.38 19.16
N ASN A 206 -20.92 30.08 19.34
CA ASN A 206 -20.48 29.30 20.49
C ASN A 206 -19.10 28.64 20.27
N CYS A 207 -18.43 28.96 19.17
CA CYS A 207 -17.16 28.36 18.77
C CYS A 207 -16.06 29.42 18.71
N ARG A 208 -14.90 29.12 19.30
CA ARG A 208 -13.67 29.90 19.13
C ARG A 208 -12.68 29.10 18.30
N LEU A 209 -12.19 29.67 17.21
CA LEU A 209 -11.16 29.05 16.39
C LEU A 209 -9.85 28.94 17.19
N LEU A 210 -9.24 27.76 17.20
CA LEU A 210 -7.92 27.54 17.79
C LEU A 210 -6.87 27.25 16.72
N GLU A 211 -7.22 26.40 15.75
CA GLU A 211 -6.28 25.99 14.71
C GLU A 211 -6.98 25.89 13.35
N ARG A 212 -6.33 26.39 12.31
CA ARG A 212 -6.79 26.24 10.93
C ARG A 212 -6.57 24.81 10.44
N LYS A 213 -7.42 24.37 9.51
CA LYS A 213 -7.30 23.07 8.85
C LYS A 213 -5.88 22.87 8.32
N LYS A 214 -5.27 21.75 8.71
CA LYS A 214 -4.05 21.24 8.09
C LYS A 214 -4.41 20.22 7.01
N SER A 215 -3.57 20.15 5.98
CA SER A 215 -3.67 19.14 4.91
C SER A 215 -3.26 17.76 5.39
N LEU A 216 -2.31 17.72 6.34
CA LEU A 216 -1.84 16.51 7.01
C LEU A 216 -2.41 16.48 8.42
N VAL A 217 -2.98 15.33 8.79
CA VAL A 217 -3.45 15.06 10.14
C VAL A 217 -2.60 13.96 10.72
N PHE A 218 -1.99 14.24 11.87
CA PHE A 218 -1.20 13.28 12.63
C PHE A 218 -2.06 12.70 13.73
N SER A 219 -2.04 11.39 13.87
CA SER A 219 -2.61 10.68 15.01
C SER A 219 -1.57 9.68 15.50
N SER A 220 -1.25 9.70 16.80
CA SER A 220 -0.47 8.63 17.42
C SER A 220 -1.19 7.30 17.23
N ILE A 221 -0.42 6.24 16.98
CA ILE A 221 -0.92 4.87 16.90
C ILE A 221 -1.14 4.33 18.32
#